data_AF-A0A7C6LNT6-F1
#
_entry.id   AF-A0A7C6LNT6-F1
#
_cell.length_a   1.000
_cell.length_b   1.000
_cell.length_c   1.000
_cell.angle_alpha   90.00
_cell.angle_beta   90.00
_cell.angle_gamma   90.00
#
_symmetry.space_group_name_H-M   'P 1'
#
loop_
_entity.id
_entity.type
_entity.pdbx_description
1 polymer ?
#
loop_
_entity_poly.entity_id
_entity_poly.type
_entity_poly.pdbx_seq_one_letter_code
_entity_poly.pdbx_strand_id
1 'polypeptide(L)'
;MKLSGKYRYILPLLALLIAGAILLYFILSNRELPQLPLDYLPGLANDRSEYDSDILAPGVLRQIEDQLMIDLETKSNAIGGEVTVTSAEDLVSAWRKLPNIDLGDNIDEIMMAEQVLARDQLYLGQILAETGNKRQINSWRDNFAKAFYDDSSGLYASSLDLDQDGLYRKTNPNWMTTLGYTRVLLLTYMLNPSHDLLNKLEELSATLFPLFQSGPPASLTGLGPNLNHPLFSKAVEDELTEQVAVPLISLESIDFWALYQLAGIDSNWENIAQQWIDHVIEYMSDEVMPFPPEGWNLSQGTAMPLISSDYQAETWRIVKTSLNLAEVGINNPELEGFLLEELESGGLASSYHLISGNSGASSSNLALTAWTARLARAVDNKTLYSAAIGQMRRSYVSNQSSSFFGAFAQTDEEGRLQINALDQMLVLLALQ
;
A
#
# COMPACT_ATOMS: atom_id res chain seq x y z
N MET A 1 -56.85 22.11 -19.07
CA MET A 1 -55.92 23.17 -19.51
C MET A 1 -55.51 22.91 -20.95
N LYS A 2 -55.97 23.73 -21.91
CA LYS A 2 -55.52 23.65 -23.32
C LYS A 2 -54.23 24.47 -23.46
N LEU A 3 -53.09 23.79 -23.48
CA LEU A 3 -51.79 24.42 -23.72
C LEU A 3 -51.75 24.98 -25.15
N SER A 4 -51.54 26.28 -25.26
CA SER A 4 -51.56 27.05 -26.51
C SER A 4 -50.25 26.91 -27.31
N GLY A 5 -50.40 26.85 -28.63
CA GLY A 5 -49.47 27.29 -29.70
C GLY A 5 -48.01 26.85 -29.71
N LYS A 6 -47.23 27.18 -28.66
CA LYS A 6 -45.76 27.02 -28.63
C LYS A 6 -45.27 25.81 -27.83
N TYR A 7 -46.04 25.34 -26.84
CA TYR A 7 -45.63 24.20 -25.98
C TYR A 7 -46.00 22.82 -26.56
N ARG A 8 -46.75 22.80 -27.67
CA ARG A 8 -47.24 21.58 -28.31
C ARG A 8 -46.12 20.69 -28.86
N TYR A 9 -44.97 21.30 -29.19
CA TYR A 9 -43.80 20.62 -29.73
C TYR A 9 -42.68 20.42 -28.70
N ILE A 10 -42.71 21.14 -27.58
CA ILE A 10 -41.66 21.06 -26.54
C ILE A 10 -41.77 19.75 -25.75
N LEU A 11 -42.99 19.39 -25.33
CA LEU A 11 -43.25 18.14 -24.61
C LEU A 11 -42.85 16.87 -25.40
N PRO A 12 -43.24 16.70 -26.68
CA PRO A 12 -42.81 15.52 -27.46
C PRO A 12 -41.31 15.52 -27.76
N LEU A 13 -40.67 16.69 -27.91
CA LEU A 13 -39.22 16.78 -28.13
C LEU A 13 -38.43 16.41 -26.86
N LEU A 14 -38.90 16.85 -25.69
CA LEU A 14 -38.32 16.47 -24.40
C LEU A 14 -38.48 14.96 -24.14
N ALA A 15 -39.64 14.40 -24.48
CA ALA A 15 -39.89 12.96 -24.37
C ALA A 15 -38.99 12.15 -25.31
N LEU A 16 -38.74 12.63 -26.54
CA LEU A 16 -37.79 12.02 -27.48
C LEU A 16 -36.35 12.09 -26.98
N LEU A 17 -35.94 13.19 -26.35
CA LEU A 17 -34.62 13.34 -25.73
C LEU A 17 -34.44 12.39 -24.55
N ILE A 18 -35.44 12.27 -23.67
CA ILE A 18 -35.42 11.35 -22.54
C ILE A 18 -35.40 9.90 -23.03
N ALA A 19 -36.26 9.54 -23.98
CA ALA A 19 -36.27 8.20 -24.57
C ALA A 19 -34.97 7.89 -25.31
N GLY A 20 -34.39 8.85 -26.01
CA GLY A 20 -33.10 8.74 -26.68
C GLY A 20 -31.96 8.53 -25.67
N ALA A 21 -31.93 9.28 -24.57
CA ALA A 21 -30.95 9.11 -23.49
C ALA A 21 -31.09 7.76 -22.78
N ILE A 22 -32.33 7.30 -22.53
CA ILE A 22 -32.60 5.96 -21.96
C ILE A 22 -32.13 4.87 -22.94
N LEU A 23 -32.42 5.01 -24.24
CA LEU A 23 -32.00 4.04 -25.25
C LEU A 23 -30.47 4.00 -25.39
N LEU A 24 -29.82 5.17 -25.36
CA LEU A 24 -28.36 5.28 -25.40
C LEU A 24 -27.74 4.68 -24.14
N TYR A 25 -28.35 4.92 -22.98
CA TYR A 25 -27.97 4.29 -21.71
C TYR A 25 -28.09 2.77 -21.82
N PHE A 26 -29.21 2.23 -22.32
CA PHE A 26 -29.39 0.79 -22.53
C PHE A 26 -28.38 0.22 -23.54
N ILE A 27 -28.12 0.89 -24.67
CA ILE A 27 -27.16 0.41 -25.68
C ILE A 27 -25.73 0.42 -25.14
N LEU A 28 -25.35 1.43 -24.35
CA LEU A 28 -24.03 1.52 -23.71
C LEU A 28 -23.89 0.55 -22.53
N SER A 29 -24.97 0.28 -21.79
CA SER A 29 -24.97 -0.66 -20.67
C SER A 29 -25.16 -2.12 -21.07
N ASN A 30 -25.62 -2.41 -22.29
CA ASN A 30 -25.72 -3.78 -22.83
C ASN A 30 -24.46 -4.26 -23.56
N ARG A 31 -23.36 -3.49 -23.57
CA ARG A 31 -22.07 -4.04 -23.96
C ARG A 31 -21.62 -4.98 -22.85
N GLU A 32 -21.39 -6.24 -23.20
CA GLU A 32 -20.81 -7.21 -22.26
C GLU A 32 -19.50 -6.62 -21.71
N LEU A 33 -19.42 -6.52 -20.40
CA LEU A 33 -18.20 -6.13 -19.71
C LEU A 33 -17.15 -7.21 -20.00
N PRO A 34 -15.99 -6.86 -20.59
CA PRO A 34 -14.96 -7.85 -20.85
C PRO A 34 -14.50 -8.42 -19.51
N GLN A 35 -14.54 -9.74 -19.35
CA GLN A 35 -13.92 -10.38 -18.19
C GLN A 35 -12.42 -10.41 -18.43
N LEU A 36 -11.68 -9.60 -17.66
CA LEU A 36 -10.23 -9.66 -17.66
C LEU A 36 -9.79 -11.01 -17.04
N PRO A 37 -8.74 -11.66 -17.60
CA PRO A 37 -8.21 -12.91 -17.06
C PRO A 37 -7.35 -12.63 -15.81
N LEU A 38 -7.98 -12.16 -14.74
CA LEU A 38 -7.30 -11.78 -13.51
C LEU A 38 -7.22 -12.97 -12.55
N ASP A 39 -6.04 -13.18 -11.97
CA ASP A 39 -5.80 -14.22 -10.98
C ASP A 39 -6.15 -13.74 -9.57
N TYR A 40 -6.65 -14.67 -8.77
CA TYR A 40 -6.92 -14.44 -7.35
C TYR A 40 -5.66 -13.97 -6.61
N LEU A 41 -5.79 -12.96 -5.74
CA LEU A 41 -4.69 -12.53 -4.88
C LEU A 41 -4.53 -13.53 -3.71
N PRO A 42 -3.40 -14.24 -3.59
CA PRO A 42 -3.18 -15.16 -2.48
C PRO A 42 -3.27 -14.47 -1.12
N GLY A 43 -3.74 -15.20 -0.10
CA GLY A 43 -3.87 -14.70 1.27
C GLY A 43 -5.15 -13.92 1.57
N LEU A 44 -5.98 -13.62 0.57
CA LEU A 44 -7.35 -13.15 0.75
C LEU A 44 -8.22 -14.18 1.50
N ALA A 45 -9.18 -13.72 2.31
CA ALA A 45 -10.10 -14.59 3.05
C ALA A 45 -11.00 -15.39 2.09
N ASN A 46 -11.35 -16.63 2.47
CA ASN A 46 -12.11 -17.53 1.59
C ASN A 46 -13.60 -17.22 1.56
N ASP A 47 -14.14 -16.59 2.61
CA ASP A 47 -15.55 -16.17 2.69
C ASP A 47 -15.68 -14.79 3.35
N ARG A 48 -16.64 -13.99 2.90
CA ARG A 48 -17.01 -12.72 3.55
C ARG A 48 -17.47 -12.91 4.99
N SER A 49 -17.87 -14.12 5.38
CA SER A 49 -18.20 -14.46 6.77
C SER A 49 -16.98 -14.71 7.66
N GLU A 50 -15.79 -14.94 7.06
CA GLU A 50 -14.50 -14.94 7.78
C GLU A 50 -14.05 -13.52 8.14
N TYR A 51 -14.54 -12.50 7.41
CA TYR A 51 -14.50 -11.12 7.86
C TYR A 51 -15.48 -10.96 9.02
N ASP A 52 -14.98 -11.21 10.23
CA ASP A 52 -15.78 -11.14 11.43
C ASP A 52 -16.40 -9.73 11.55
N SER A 53 -17.74 -9.71 11.61
CA SER A 53 -18.52 -8.47 11.71
C SER A 53 -18.26 -7.71 13.02
N ASP A 54 -17.55 -8.34 13.97
CA ASP A 54 -17.24 -7.88 15.31
C ASP A 54 -15.76 -8.12 15.69
N ILE A 55 -14.74 -7.83 14.84
CA ILE A 55 -13.28 -7.98 15.16
C ILE A 55 -12.82 -6.99 16.25
N LEU A 56 -13.37 -7.28 17.42
CA LEU A 56 -13.14 -6.90 18.80
C LEU A 56 -13.66 -5.51 19.18
N ALA A 57 -14.95 -5.44 19.53
CA ALA A 57 -15.72 -4.22 19.76
C ALA A 57 -15.00 -3.11 20.56
N PRO A 58 -15.09 -1.81 20.14
CA PRO A 58 -15.48 -1.28 18.84
C PRO A 58 -14.37 -1.54 17.81
N GLY A 59 -14.72 -2.21 16.70
CA GLY A 59 -13.74 -2.78 15.77
C GLY A 59 -12.72 -1.77 15.21
N VAL A 60 -11.56 -2.29 14.80
CA VAL A 60 -10.42 -1.51 14.27
C VAL A 60 -10.85 -0.51 13.18
N LEU A 61 -11.76 -0.90 12.28
CA LEU A 61 -12.30 0.00 11.25
C LEU A 61 -13.03 1.21 11.84
N ARG A 62 -13.83 0.99 12.89
CA ARG A 62 -14.50 2.08 13.59
C ARG A 62 -13.50 2.98 14.32
N GLN A 63 -12.41 2.42 14.85
CA GLN A 63 -11.33 3.22 15.43
C GLN A 63 -10.61 4.07 14.38
N ILE A 64 -10.42 3.55 13.17
CA ILE A 64 -9.92 4.35 12.04
C ILE A 64 -10.89 5.50 11.75
N GLU A 65 -12.19 5.21 11.60
CA GLU A 65 -13.24 6.20 11.32
C GLU A 65 -13.35 7.27 12.41
N ASP A 66 -13.41 6.87 13.68
CA ASP A 66 -13.65 7.77 14.81
C ASP A 66 -12.37 8.53 15.23
N GLN A 67 -11.18 7.96 15.00
CA GLN A 67 -9.94 8.50 15.55
C GLN A 67 -8.95 9.08 14.54
N LEU A 68 -8.95 8.61 13.29
CA LEU A 68 -7.92 8.95 12.31
C LEU A 68 -8.46 9.61 11.04
N MET A 69 -9.76 9.45 10.72
CA MET A 69 -10.34 10.10 9.54
C MET A 69 -10.45 11.61 9.71
N ILE A 70 -10.11 12.31 8.63
CA ILE A 70 -10.15 13.76 8.50
C ILE A 70 -10.67 14.15 7.12
N ASP A 71 -11.31 15.31 7.07
CA ASP A 71 -11.60 16.01 5.84
C ASP A 71 -10.50 17.05 5.61
N LEU A 72 -10.09 17.21 4.36
CA LEU A 72 -9.01 18.14 4.03
C LEU A 72 -9.22 18.86 2.70
N GLU A 73 -8.52 19.97 2.57
CA GLU A 73 -8.43 20.73 1.32
C GLU A 73 -7.01 20.67 0.79
N THR A 74 -6.87 20.25 -0.47
CA THR A 74 -5.59 20.20 -1.16
C THR A 74 -5.44 21.37 -2.11
N LYS A 75 -4.25 21.96 -2.15
CA LYS A 75 -3.87 22.93 -3.18
C LYS A 75 -3.06 22.25 -4.29
N SER A 76 -3.45 22.53 -5.53
CA SER A 76 -2.71 22.12 -6.72
C SER A 76 -2.49 23.31 -7.65
N ASN A 77 -1.28 23.40 -8.19
CA ASN A 77 -0.97 24.34 -9.26
C ASN A 77 -1.50 23.75 -10.56
N ALA A 78 -2.56 24.34 -11.11
CA ALA A 78 -3.06 23.96 -12.42
C ALA A 78 -2.04 24.32 -13.52
N ILE A 79 -2.11 23.59 -14.64
CA ILE A 79 -1.35 23.89 -15.85
C ILE A 79 -1.77 25.29 -16.34
N GLY A 80 -0.94 26.30 -16.08
CA GLY A 80 -1.26 27.70 -16.34
C GLY A 80 -1.04 28.65 -15.16
N GLY A 81 -0.70 28.13 -13.98
CA GLY A 81 -0.35 28.93 -12.80
C GLY A 81 -1.53 29.37 -11.93
N GLU A 82 -2.75 28.90 -12.24
CA GLU A 82 -3.90 29.07 -11.34
C GLU A 82 -3.83 28.05 -10.20
N VAL A 83 -4.06 28.52 -8.96
CA VAL A 83 -4.16 27.64 -7.81
C VAL A 83 -5.59 27.11 -7.73
N THR A 84 -5.72 25.79 -7.72
CA THR A 84 -7.00 25.08 -7.54
C THR A 84 -7.03 24.49 -6.13
N VAL A 85 -8.16 24.64 -5.44
CA VAL A 85 -8.40 24.03 -4.14
C VAL A 85 -9.43 22.93 -4.31
N THR A 86 -9.10 21.73 -3.87
CA THR A 86 -9.96 20.55 -3.97
C THR A 86 -10.17 19.95 -2.59
N SER A 87 -11.43 19.79 -2.19
CA SER A 87 -11.80 19.12 -0.94
C SER A 87 -11.90 17.61 -1.14
N ALA A 88 -11.36 16.85 -0.20
CA ALA A 88 -11.48 15.40 -0.12
C ALA A 88 -11.88 15.03 1.31
N GLU A 89 -12.82 14.09 1.41
CA GLU A 89 -13.42 13.64 2.67
C GLU A 89 -12.91 12.24 3.02
N ASP A 90 -13.04 11.87 4.30
CA ASP A 90 -12.77 10.52 4.81
C ASP A 90 -11.33 10.01 4.53
N LEU A 91 -10.33 10.89 4.60
CA LEU A 91 -8.91 10.52 4.48
C LEU A 91 -8.30 10.24 5.84
N VAL A 92 -7.33 9.34 5.92
CA VAL A 92 -6.77 8.90 7.22
C VAL A 92 -5.45 9.61 7.52
N SER A 93 -5.38 10.36 8.62
CA SER A 93 -4.13 10.95 9.12
C SER A 93 -3.15 9.88 9.60
N ALA A 94 -1.84 10.10 9.43
CA ALA A 94 -0.82 9.08 9.67
C ALA A 94 -0.80 8.53 11.11
N TRP A 95 -1.08 9.38 12.11
CA TRP A 95 -1.14 8.98 13.51
C TRP A 95 -2.00 9.91 14.36
N ARG A 96 -2.42 9.40 15.52
CA ARG A 96 -3.03 10.17 16.60
C ARG A 96 -2.48 9.72 17.95
N LYS A 97 -2.27 10.69 18.86
CA LYS A 97 -1.80 10.47 20.23
C LYS A 97 -2.87 10.88 21.24
N LEU A 98 -2.89 10.21 22.39
CA LEU A 98 -3.63 10.69 23.55
C LEU A 98 -2.78 11.70 24.34
N PRO A 99 -3.40 12.78 24.86
CA PRO A 99 -2.71 13.71 25.72
C PRO A 99 -2.30 13.03 27.03
N ASN A 100 -1.17 13.44 27.58
CA ASN A 100 -0.65 12.99 28.85
C ASN A 100 -0.57 14.15 29.85
N ILE A 101 -1.42 14.09 30.89
CA ILE A 101 -1.50 15.11 31.94
C ILE A 101 -0.17 15.26 32.68
N ASP A 102 0.58 14.17 32.85
CA ASP A 102 1.88 14.19 33.54
C ASP A 102 2.94 14.97 32.75
N LEU A 103 2.74 15.15 31.45
CA LEU A 103 3.57 15.97 30.56
C LEU A 103 3.07 17.42 30.45
N GLY A 104 1.94 17.74 31.08
CA GLY A 104 1.31 19.06 31.01
C GLY A 104 0.45 19.29 29.78
N ASP A 105 0.10 18.22 29.04
CA ASP A 105 -0.75 18.33 27.86
C ASP A 105 -2.17 18.76 28.23
N ASN A 106 -2.82 19.48 27.31
CA ASN A 106 -4.23 19.78 27.43
C ASN A 106 -5.06 18.54 27.04
N ILE A 107 -5.90 18.05 27.95
CA ILE A 107 -6.73 16.85 27.72
C ILE A 107 -7.73 17.01 26.56
N ASP A 108 -8.07 18.25 26.19
CA ASP A 108 -9.01 18.57 25.12
C ASP A 108 -8.30 18.78 23.77
N GLU A 109 -6.97 18.73 23.73
CA GLU A 109 -6.19 18.92 22.49
C GLU A 109 -6.14 17.63 21.67
N ILE A 110 -6.42 17.75 20.36
CA ILE A 110 -6.30 16.65 19.42
C ILE A 110 -4.88 16.66 18.86
N MET A 111 -4.07 15.70 19.30
CA MET A 111 -2.70 15.51 18.82
C MET A 111 -2.70 14.54 17.63
N MET A 112 -2.65 15.07 16.41
CA MET A 112 -2.73 14.31 15.17
C MET A 112 -1.62 14.71 14.20
N ALA A 113 -1.25 13.80 13.30
CA ALA A 113 -0.26 14.10 12.28
C ALA A 113 -0.73 15.21 11.32
N GLU A 114 0.18 16.11 10.98
CA GLU A 114 0.04 17.09 9.89
C GLU A 114 0.24 16.47 8.50
N GLN A 115 0.45 15.16 8.44
CA GLN A 115 0.74 14.41 7.22
C GLN A 115 -0.30 13.31 7.01
N VAL A 116 -0.72 13.17 5.75
CA VAL A 116 -1.55 12.07 5.24
C VAL A 116 -0.73 11.27 4.24
N LEU A 117 -0.52 9.99 4.50
CA LEU A 117 0.30 9.12 3.67
C LEU A 117 -0.56 8.33 2.67
N ALA A 118 -0.17 8.34 1.40
CA ALA A 118 -0.87 7.60 0.36
C ALA A 118 -0.84 6.09 0.64
N ARG A 119 0.28 5.57 1.15
CA ARG A 119 0.42 4.16 1.55
C ARG A 119 -0.69 3.71 2.50
N ASP A 120 -1.02 4.54 3.49
CA ASP A 120 -2.02 4.20 4.50
C ASP A 120 -3.42 4.21 3.87
N GLN A 121 -3.69 5.15 2.95
CA GLN A 121 -4.92 5.16 2.18
C GLN A 121 -5.03 3.97 1.23
N LEU A 122 -3.93 3.52 0.62
CA LEU A 122 -3.93 2.38 -0.29
C LEU A 122 -4.29 1.08 0.44
N TYR A 123 -3.77 0.88 1.66
CA TYR A 123 -4.19 -0.25 2.48
C TYR A 123 -5.65 -0.14 2.94
N LEU A 124 -6.14 1.07 3.26
CA LEU A 124 -7.58 1.28 3.47
C LEU A 124 -8.40 0.91 2.23
N GLY A 125 -7.96 1.34 1.04
CA GLY A 125 -8.60 0.99 -0.22
C GLY A 125 -8.63 -0.52 -0.46
N GLN A 126 -7.55 -1.22 -0.13
CA GLN A 126 -7.50 -2.68 -0.19
C GLN A 126 -8.51 -3.31 0.76
N ILE A 127 -8.60 -2.88 2.02
CA ILE A 127 -9.62 -3.34 2.99
C ILE A 127 -11.04 -3.17 2.43
N LEU A 128 -11.33 -1.97 1.89
CA LEU A 128 -12.65 -1.66 1.35
C LEU A 128 -12.97 -2.46 0.08
N ALA A 129 -11.96 -2.79 -0.73
CA ALA A 129 -12.12 -3.66 -1.88
C ALA A 129 -12.42 -5.10 -1.43
N GLU A 130 -11.64 -5.65 -0.50
CA GLU A 130 -11.76 -7.02 0.03
C GLU A 130 -13.12 -7.26 0.73
N THR A 131 -13.64 -6.26 1.47
CA THR A 131 -14.97 -6.34 2.10
C THR A 131 -16.13 -6.29 1.08
N GLY A 132 -15.89 -5.85 -0.14
CA GLY A 132 -16.87 -5.83 -1.24
C GLY A 132 -17.96 -4.76 -1.11
N ASN A 133 -17.81 -3.76 -0.24
CA ASN A 133 -18.77 -2.65 -0.14
C ASN A 133 -18.55 -1.64 -1.27
N LYS A 134 -19.27 -1.84 -2.38
CA LYS A 134 -19.19 -1.01 -3.59
C LYS A 134 -19.32 0.50 -3.34
N ARG A 135 -20.13 0.93 -2.36
CA ARG A 135 -20.33 2.36 -2.07
C ARG A 135 -19.08 2.95 -1.42
N GLN A 136 -18.55 2.28 -0.40
CA GLN A 136 -17.38 2.75 0.34
C GLN A 136 -16.14 2.77 -0.56
N ILE A 137 -15.89 1.70 -1.34
CA ILE A 137 -14.72 1.66 -2.24
C ILE A 137 -14.79 2.72 -3.34
N ASN A 138 -15.98 3.01 -3.90
CA ASN A 138 -16.13 4.07 -4.89
C ASN A 138 -15.91 5.46 -4.27
N SER A 139 -16.42 5.69 -3.05
CA SER A 139 -16.19 6.94 -2.31
C SER A 139 -14.70 7.15 -2.03
N TRP A 140 -14.03 6.12 -1.51
CA TRP A 140 -12.59 6.11 -1.28
C TRP A 140 -11.81 6.40 -2.57
N ARG A 141 -12.17 5.72 -3.67
CA ARG A 141 -11.50 5.88 -4.97
C ARG A 141 -11.55 7.32 -5.45
N ASP A 142 -12.74 7.94 -5.37
CA ASP A 142 -12.96 9.30 -5.84
C ASP A 142 -12.21 10.30 -4.96
N ASN A 143 -12.22 10.11 -3.63
CA ASN A 143 -11.50 10.98 -2.69
C ASN A 143 -9.98 10.82 -2.77
N PHE A 144 -9.47 9.60 -2.91
CA PHE A 144 -8.06 9.33 -3.13
C PHE A 144 -7.57 9.98 -4.43
N ALA A 145 -8.32 9.83 -5.52
CA ALA A 145 -7.97 10.45 -6.80
C ALA A 145 -7.94 11.98 -6.71
N LYS A 146 -8.95 12.61 -6.10
CA LYS A 146 -8.98 14.06 -5.90
C LYS A 146 -7.78 14.56 -5.08
N ALA A 147 -7.46 13.86 -4.00
CA ALA A 147 -6.46 14.31 -3.05
C ALA A 147 -5.01 14.03 -3.50
N PHE A 148 -4.75 12.89 -4.14
CA PHE A 148 -3.38 12.44 -4.43
C PHE A 148 -2.98 12.53 -5.90
N TYR A 149 -3.91 12.59 -6.85
CA TYR A 149 -3.54 12.70 -8.27
C TYR A 149 -2.90 14.06 -8.57
N ASP A 150 -1.75 14.05 -9.22
CA ASP A 150 -1.02 15.25 -9.63
C ASP A 150 -1.06 15.40 -11.15
N ASP A 151 -1.80 16.40 -11.63
CA ASP A 151 -2.00 16.66 -13.06
C ASP A 151 -0.69 16.99 -13.80
N SER A 152 0.32 17.50 -13.09
CA SER A 152 1.58 17.94 -13.69
C SER A 152 2.49 16.77 -14.08
N SER A 153 2.46 15.70 -13.29
CA SER A 153 3.24 14.48 -13.49
C SER A 153 2.42 13.34 -14.12
N GLY A 154 1.09 13.39 -14.00
CA GLY A 154 0.21 12.26 -14.33
C GLY A 154 0.33 11.08 -13.35
N LEU A 155 0.95 11.30 -12.19
CA LEU A 155 1.19 10.30 -11.15
C LEU A 155 0.50 10.69 -9.84
N TYR A 156 0.41 9.73 -8.92
CA TYR A 156 -0.13 9.95 -7.58
C TYR A 156 0.99 10.31 -6.61
N ALA A 157 0.78 11.36 -5.81
CA ALA A 157 1.63 11.82 -4.71
C ALA A 157 1.78 10.76 -3.61
N SER A 158 2.96 10.60 -3.00
CA SER A 158 3.13 9.68 -1.86
C SER A 158 2.54 10.20 -0.56
N SER A 159 2.36 11.52 -0.45
CA SER A 159 2.00 12.18 0.80
C SER A 159 1.31 13.51 0.53
N LEU A 160 0.52 13.94 1.51
CA LEU A 160 -0.02 15.28 1.63
C LEU A 160 0.51 15.87 2.94
N ASP A 161 1.12 17.05 2.85
CA ASP A 161 1.68 17.75 4.00
C ASP A 161 0.91 19.06 4.23
N LEU A 162 0.48 19.31 5.46
CA LEU A 162 -0.17 20.55 5.84
C LEU A 162 0.80 21.73 5.70
N ASP A 163 0.42 22.76 4.97
CA ASP A 163 1.22 23.97 4.79
C ASP A 163 0.71 25.11 5.70
N GLN A 164 1.47 26.20 5.78
CA GLN A 164 1.20 27.33 6.70
C GLN A 164 -0.12 28.06 6.45
N ASP A 165 -0.69 27.92 5.25
CA ASP A 165 -2.00 28.46 4.88
C ASP A 165 -3.17 27.56 5.29
N GLY A 166 -2.90 26.44 5.96
CA GLY A 166 -3.91 25.46 6.40
C GLY A 166 -4.36 24.51 5.28
N LEU A 167 -3.74 24.58 4.09
CA LEU A 167 -4.04 23.71 2.96
C LEU A 167 -2.97 22.63 2.81
N TYR A 168 -3.39 21.43 2.44
CA TYR A 168 -2.48 20.33 2.19
C TYR A 168 -1.84 20.44 0.80
N ARG A 169 -0.54 20.15 0.72
CA ARG A 169 0.21 20.11 -0.53
C ARG A 169 0.57 18.68 -0.89
N LYS A 170 0.31 18.31 -2.15
CA LYS A 170 0.76 17.05 -2.76
C LYS A 170 2.30 17.01 -2.81
N THR A 171 2.91 15.96 -2.29
CA THR A 171 4.36 15.79 -2.29
C THR A 171 4.80 14.47 -2.93
N ASN A 172 5.89 14.55 -3.70
CA ASN A 172 6.55 13.41 -4.36
C ASN A 172 5.62 12.49 -5.18
N PRO A 173 4.96 12.99 -6.25
CA PRO A 173 4.29 12.12 -7.23
C PRO A 173 5.24 11.08 -7.80
N ASN A 174 4.86 9.81 -7.71
CA ASN A 174 5.75 8.72 -8.11
C ASN A 174 5.00 7.48 -8.63
N TRP A 175 5.78 6.58 -9.24
CA TRP A 175 5.26 5.35 -9.85
C TRP A 175 4.81 4.32 -8.81
N MET A 176 5.41 4.29 -7.61
CA MET A 176 5.09 3.31 -6.57
C MET A 176 3.68 3.51 -6.03
N THR A 177 3.31 4.76 -5.72
CA THR A 177 1.94 5.09 -5.30
C THR A 177 0.94 4.84 -6.42
N THR A 178 1.31 5.15 -7.66
CA THR A 178 0.47 4.93 -8.83
C THR A 178 0.22 3.43 -9.08
N LEU A 179 1.26 2.60 -8.94
CA LEU A 179 1.15 1.13 -9.01
C LEU A 179 0.30 0.58 -7.85
N GLY A 180 0.50 1.07 -6.63
CA GLY A 180 -0.30 0.69 -5.47
C GLY A 180 -1.79 1.06 -5.64
N TYR A 181 -2.10 2.21 -6.22
CA TYR A 181 -3.48 2.58 -6.58
C TYR A 181 -4.05 1.64 -7.65
N THR A 182 -3.23 1.32 -8.66
CA THR A 182 -3.58 0.35 -9.73
C THR A 182 -3.91 -1.02 -9.15
N ARG A 183 -3.13 -1.51 -8.18
CA ARG A 183 -3.39 -2.76 -7.45
C ARG A 183 -4.78 -2.76 -6.81
N VAL A 184 -5.15 -1.70 -6.09
CA VAL A 184 -6.47 -1.61 -5.45
C VAL A 184 -7.60 -1.60 -6.49
N LEU A 185 -7.40 -0.92 -7.63
CA LEU A 185 -8.39 -0.92 -8.70
C LEU A 185 -8.52 -2.29 -9.40
N LEU A 186 -7.41 -3.02 -9.57
CA LEU A 186 -7.43 -4.39 -10.10
C LEU A 186 -8.23 -5.31 -9.16
N LEU A 187 -7.95 -5.26 -7.86
CA LEU A 187 -8.72 -6.00 -6.85
C LEU A 187 -10.21 -5.63 -6.87
N THR A 188 -10.50 -4.33 -6.96
CA THR A 188 -11.89 -3.85 -7.03
C THR A 188 -12.58 -4.34 -8.30
N TYR A 189 -11.87 -4.35 -9.44
CA TYR A 189 -12.39 -4.82 -10.71
C TYR A 189 -12.73 -6.31 -10.67
N MET A 190 -11.86 -7.14 -10.08
CA MET A 190 -12.11 -8.58 -9.93
C MET A 190 -13.42 -8.87 -9.19
N LEU A 191 -13.71 -8.10 -8.15
CA LEU A 191 -14.90 -8.29 -7.32
C LEU A 191 -16.15 -7.59 -7.88
N ASN A 192 -15.97 -6.42 -8.51
CA ASN A 192 -17.06 -5.57 -8.99
C ASN A 192 -16.71 -4.91 -10.35
N PRO A 193 -16.69 -5.66 -11.47
CA PRO A 193 -16.30 -5.13 -12.77
C PRO A 193 -17.20 -3.96 -13.22
N SER A 194 -16.59 -2.92 -13.81
CA SER A 194 -17.32 -1.83 -14.46
C SER A 194 -16.50 -1.18 -15.57
N HIS A 195 -17.16 -0.54 -16.55
CA HIS A 195 -16.46 0.12 -17.65
C HIS A 195 -15.64 1.31 -17.18
N ASP A 196 -16.13 2.01 -16.16
CA ASP A 196 -15.41 3.11 -15.52
C ASP A 196 -14.09 2.64 -14.89
N LEU A 197 -14.11 1.51 -14.18
CA LEU A 197 -12.88 0.90 -13.65
C LEU A 197 -11.96 0.40 -14.76
N LEU A 198 -12.50 -0.25 -15.80
CA LEU A 198 -11.70 -0.74 -16.93
C LEU A 198 -10.97 0.42 -17.63
N ASN A 199 -11.69 1.47 -18.00
CA ASN A 199 -11.10 2.65 -18.64
C ASN A 199 -10.01 3.26 -17.76
N LYS A 200 -10.24 3.34 -16.45
CA LYS A 200 -9.23 3.87 -15.52
C LYS A 200 -7.99 2.96 -15.43
N LEU A 201 -8.17 1.66 -15.44
CA LEU A 201 -7.06 0.70 -15.46
C LEU A 201 -6.28 0.74 -16.78
N GLU A 202 -6.96 0.93 -17.92
CA GLU A 202 -6.31 1.15 -19.23
C GLU A 202 -5.47 2.44 -19.23
N GLU A 203 -5.99 3.55 -18.66
CA GLU A 203 -5.24 4.79 -18.48
C GLU A 203 -3.99 4.59 -17.61
N LEU A 204 -4.14 3.93 -16.45
CA LEU A 204 -3.03 3.67 -15.53
C LEU A 204 -1.98 2.74 -16.15
N SER A 205 -2.42 1.71 -16.88
CA SER A 205 -1.56 0.82 -17.66
C SER A 205 -0.73 1.62 -18.66
N ALA A 206 -1.37 2.49 -19.45
CA ALA A 206 -0.67 3.33 -20.43
C ALA A 206 0.32 4.32 -19.79
N THR A 207 0.02 4.83 -18.58
CA THR A 207 0.91 5.71 -17.81
C THR A 207 2.12 4.96 -17.26
N LEU A 208 1.92 3.77 -16.69
CA LEU A 208 2.98 3.00 -16.03
C LEU A 208 3.88 2.25 -17.03
N PHE A 209 3.33 1.80 -18.16
CA PHE A 209 4.03 0.97 -19.13
C PHE A 209 5.39 1.53 -19.58
N PRO A 210 5.50 2.80 -20.06
CA PRO A 210 6.78 3.34 -20.50
C PRO A 210 7.82 3.42 -19.37
N LEU A 211 7.38 3.62 -18.11
CA LEU A 211 8.28 3.66 -16.95
C LEU A 211 8.90 2.29 -16.69
N PHE A 212 8.09 1.23 -16.73
CA PHE A 212 8.58 -0.13 -16.49
C PHE A 212 9.37 -0.68 -17.67
N GLN A 213 9.03 -0.30 -18.90
CA GLN A 213 9.77 -0.71 -20.10
C GLN A 213 11.23 -0.23 -20.08
N SER A 214 11.50 0.96 -19.54
CA SER A 214 12.87 1.49 -19.40
C SER A 214 13.55 1.13 -18.08
N GLY A 215 12.86 0.40 -17.19
CA GLY A 215 13.16 0.35 -15.77
C GLY A 215 12.59 1.59 -15.05
N PRO A 216 11.76 1.42 -14.00
CA PRO A 216 11.14 2.54 -13.32
C PRO A 216 12.21 3.41 -12.65
N PRO A 217 11.92 4.71 -12.42
CA PRO A 217 12.83 5.60 -11.72
C PRO A 217 13.30 5.02 -10.38
N ALA A 218 14.59 5.20 -10.07
CA ALA A 218 15.16 4.82 -8.78
C ALA A 218 14.36 5.45 -7.63
N SER A 219 14.08 4.64 -6.61
CA SER A 219 13.26 5.00 -5.46
C SER A 219 14.04 5.06 -4.15
N LEU A 220 15.31 4.69 -4.16
CA LEU A 220 16.21 4.83 -3.03
C LEU A 220 17.66 5.03 -3.46
N THR A 221 18.51 5.33 -2.48
CA THR A 221 19.97 5.42 -2.67
C THR A 221 20.63 4.37 -1.78
N GLY A 222 21.37 3.44 -2.37
CA GLY A 222 22.26 2.53 -1.66
C GLY A 222 23.66 3.11 -1.51
N LEU A 223 24.45 2.53 -0.62
CA LEU A 223 25.85 2.91 -0.39
C LEU A 223 26.79 1.75 -0.71
N GLY A 224 27.76 1.94 -1.61
CA GLY A 224 28.79 0.94 -1.81
C GLY A 224 29.91 1.36 -2.78
N PRO A 225 31.14 0.85 -2.62
CA PRO A 225 32.14 0.94 -3.69
C PRO A 225 32.09 -0.25 -4.66
N ASN A 226 31.60 -1.43 -4.24
CA ASN A 226 31.72 -2.67 -5.01
C ASN A 226 30.93 -3.84 -4.39
N LEU A 227 29.59 -3.74 -4.33
CA LEU A 227 28.73 -4.74 -3.66
C LEU A 227 28.21 -5.86 -4.58
N ASN A 228 28.71 -5.95 -5.83
CA ASN A 228 28.43 -7.07 -6.75
C ASN A 228 29.22 -8.34 -6.42
N HIS A 229 29.75 -8.49 -5.20
CA HIS A 229 30.39 -9.71 -4.76
C HIS A 229 29.51 -10.39 -3.72
N PRO A 230 29.23 -11.71 -3.87
CA PRO A 230 28.47 -12.46 -2.88
C PRO A 230 29.12 -12.24 -1.51
N LEU A 231 28.29 -12.00 -0.49
CA LEU A 231 28.63 -11.49 0.84
C LEU A 231 29.75 -12.25 1.58
N PHE A 232 30.20 -13.39 1.03
CA PHE A 232 31.15 -14.32 1.60
C PHE A 232 32.55 -14.30 0.97
N SER A 233 32.78 -13.65 -0.18
CA SER A 233 34.08 -13.75 -0.87
C SER A 233 35.15 -12.74 -0.41
N LYS A 234 34.84 -11.81 0.51
CA LYS A 234 35.76 -10.72 0.89
C LYS A 234 35.88 -10.44 2.38
N ALA A 235 35.70 -11.47 3.22
CA ALA A 235 36.21 -11.36 4.58
C ALA A 235 37.75 -11.41 4.54
N VAL A 236 38.40 -10.31 4.92
CA VAL A 236 39.56 -10.20 5.84
C VAL A 236 40.66 -9.20 5.45
N GLU A 237 40.88 -8.77 4.19
CA GLU A 237 42.11 -7.97 3.88
C GLU A 237 42.00 -6.72 2.98
N ASP A 238 40.85 -6.32 2.44
CA ASP A 238 40.79 -5.13 1.58
C ASP A 238 40.52 -3.84 2.36
N GLU A 239 41.30 -2.79 2.10
CA GLU A 239 41.05 -1.42 2.59
C GLU A 239 39.62 -1.00 2.23
N LEU A 240 38.86 -0.50 3.21
CA LEU A 240 37.52 0.05 3.00
C LEU A 240 37.60 1.22 2.01
N THR A 241 37.34 0.93 0.73
CA THR A 241 37.13 1.96 -0.30
C THR A 241 35.94 2.85 0.07
N GLU A 242 35.99 4.12 -0.33
CA GLU A 242 34.95 5.12 -0.09
C GLU A 242 33.59 4.64 -0.64
N GLN A 243 32.55 4.67 0.19
CA GLN A 243 31.20 4.29 -0.22
C GLN A 243 30.63 5.33 -1.20
N VAL A 244 30.21 4.89 -2.38
CA VAL A 244 29.59 5.75 -3.39
C VAL A 244 28.08 5.54 -3.34
N ALA A 245 27.33 6.64 -3.41
CA ALA A 245 25.88 6.62 -3.51
C ALA A 245 25.46 6.03 -4.87
N VAL A 246 24.63 4.98 -4.85
CA VAL A 246 24.09 4.32 -6.04
C VAL A 246 22.57 4.46 -6.06
N PRO A 247 21.96 5.00 -7.12
CA PRO A 247 20.51 5.04 -7.24
C PRO A 247 19.97 3.63 -7.53
N LEU A 248 19.03 3.16 -6.70
CA LEU A 248 18.45 1.82 -6.80
C LEU A 248 16.93 1.87 -6.91
N ILE A 249 16.37 0.85 -7.55
CA ILE A 249 14.94 0.57 -7.52
C ILE A 249 14.68 -0.31 -6.30
N SER A 250 13.80 0.16 -5.42
CA SER A 250 13.32 -0.54 -4.23
C SER A 250 12.51 -1.78 -4.60
N LEU A 251 12.96 -2.97 -4.23
CA LEU A 251 12.29 -4.20 -4.67
C LEU A 251 10.98 -4.47 -3.92
N GLU A 252 10.85 -4.02 -2.69
CA GLU A 252 9.58 -4.13 -1.94
C GLU A 252 8.47 -3.23 -2.51
N SER A 253 8.86 -2.26 -3.34
CA SER A 253 7.94 -1.37 -4.07
C SER A 253 7.50 -1.94 -5.41
N ILE A 254 8.11 -3.04 -5.87
CA ILE A 254 7.67 -3.77 -7.07
C ILE A 254 6.55 -4.72 -6.66
N ASP A 255 5.33 -4.39 -7.09
CA ASP A 255 4.16 -5.25 -6.89
C ASP A 255 4.04 -6.25 -8.05
N PHE A 256 4.68 -7.43 -7.88
CA PHE A 256 4.70 -8.46 -8.91
C PHE A 256 3.30 -8.93 -9.31
N TRP A 257 2.37 -9.01 -8.36
CA TRP A 257 0.99 -9.40 -8.64
C TRP A 257 0.32 -8.36 -9.55
N ALA A 258 0.40 -7.07 -9.21
CA ALA A 258 -0.20 -6.01 -10.03
C ALA A 258 0.41 -5.98 -11.44
N LEU A 259 1.73 -6.13 -11.58
CA LEU A 259 2.39 -6.22 -12.89
C LEU A 259 1.87 -7.39 -13.72
N TYR A 260 1.70 -8.56 -13.11
CA TYR A 260 1.16 -9.73 -13.78
C TYR A 260 -0.30 -9.52 -14.20
N GLN A 261 -1.13 -8.94 -13.32
CA GLN A 261 -2.54 -8.64 -13.62
C GLN A 261 -2.72 -7.62 -14.75
N LEU A 262 -1.79 -6.67 -14.90
CA LEU A 262 -1.81 -5.71 -16.02
C LEU A 262 -1.68 -6.40 -17.39
N ALA A 263 -1.15 -7.63 -17.47
CA ALA A 263 -1.12 -8.42 -18.70
C ALA A 263 -2.53 -8.77 -19.22
N GLY A 264 -3.53 -8.84 -18.33
CA GLY A 264 -4.93 -9.01 -18.71
C GLY A 264 -5.49 -7.80 -19.47
N ILE A 265 -4.86 -6.63 -19.35
CA ILE A 265 -5.25 -5.36 -20.00
C ILE A 265 -4.41 -5.12 -21.25
N ASP A 266 -3.09 -5.24 -21.14
CA ASP A 266 -2.15 -5.18 -22.25
C ASP A 266 -1.12 -6.30 -22.13
N SER A 267 -1.12 -7.23 -23.09
CA SER A 267 -0.21 -8.39 -23.14
C SER A 267 1.28 -8.02 -23.08
N ASN A 268 1.66 -6.79 -23.40
CA ASN A 268 3.06 -6.36 -23.29
C ASN A 268 3.59 -6.39 -21.84
N TRP A 269 2.71 -6.36 -20.84
CA TRP A 269 3.08 -6.46 -19.43
C TRP A 269 3.58 -7.85 -19.03
N GLU A 270 3.20 -8.92 -19.74
CA GLU A 270 3.60 -10.29 -19.41
C GLU A 270 5.12 -10.43 -19.34
N ASN A 271 5.82 -9.90 -20.35
CA ASN A 271 7.28 -9.92 -20.41
C ASN A 271 7.92 -9.04 -19.31
N ILE A 272 7.32 -7.88 -19.00
CA ILE A 272 7.82 -6.99 -17.94
C ILE A 272 7.71 -7.67 -16.58
N ALA A 273 6.54 -8.25 -16.27
CA ALA A 273 6.30 -8.94 -15.00
C ALA A 273 7.28 -10.12 -14.84
N GLN A 274 7.43 -10.94 -15.88
CA GLN A 274 8.33 -12.09 -15.84
C GLN A 274 9.80 -11.67 -15.66
N GLN A 275 10.26 -10.63 -16.37
CA GLN A 275 11.63 -10.11 -16.21
C GLN A 275 11.94 -9.70 -14.76
N TRP A 276 11.01 -8.98 -14.12
CA TRP A 276 11.18 -8.56 -12.73
C TRP A 276 11.19 -9.74 -11.75
N ILE A 277 10.39 -10.78 -12.01
CA ILE A 277 10.40 -12.02 -11.25
C ILE A 277 11.74 -12.75 -11.41
N ASP A 278 12.20 -12.93 -12.65
CA ASP A 278 13.45 -13.65 -12.97
C ASP A 278 14.66 -12.99 -12.31
N HIS A 279 14.73 -11.64 -12.36
CA HIS A 279 15.77 -10.85 -11.70
C HIS A 279 15.90 -11.15 -10.19
N VAL A 280 14.80 -11.41 -9.50
CA VAL A 280 14.80 -11.67 -8.06
C VAL A 280 15.08 -13.14 -7.75
N ILE A 281 14.53 -14.07 -8.54
CA ILE A 281 14.76 -15.51 -8.36
C ILE A 281 16.24 -15.87 -8.55
N GLU A 282 16.88 -15.34 -9.60
CA GLU A 282 18.30 -15.61 -9.89
C GLU A 282 19.20 -15.23 -8.71
N TYR A 283 18.90 -14.11 -8.04
CA TYR A 283 19.62 -13.70 -6.85
C TYR A 283 19.40 -14.65 -5.66
N MET A 284 18.15 -15.05 -5.41
CA MET A 284 17.80 -15.89 -4.26
C MET A 284 18.41 -17.31 -4.33
N SER A 285 18.74 -17.81 -5.52
CA SER A 285 19.40 -19.13 -5.66
C SER A 285 20.88 -19.14 -5.28
N ASP A 286 21.52 -17.97 -5.24
CA ASP A 286 22.99 -17.85 -5.12
C ASP A 286 23.46 -17.46 -3.71
N GLU A 287 22.54 -17.08 -2.82
CA GLU A 287 22.86 -16.51 -1.50
C GLU A 287 22.67 -17.48 -0.32
N VAL A 288 23.43 -17.26 0.75
CA VAL A 288 23.48 -18.13 1.94
C VAL A 288 22.45 -17.74 3.02
N MET A 289 21.97 -16.49 3.01
CA MET A 289 20.90 -16.03 3.90
C MET A 289 19.57 -16.01 3.15
N PRO A 290 18.44 -16.36 3.80
CA PRO A 290 17.16 -16.49 3.13
C PRO A 290 16.47 -15.13 2.86
N PHE A 291 17.22 -14.03 2.76
CA PHE A 291 16.65 -12.70 2.59
C PHE A 291 16.59 -12.32 1.11
N PRO A 292 15.46 -11.80 0.63
CA PRO A 292 15.38 -11.26 -0.72
C PRO A 292 16.29 -10.02 -0.83
N PRO A 293 16.71 -9.66 -2.05
CA PRO A 293 17.48 -8.43 -2.25
C PRO A 293 16.61 -7.21 -1.92
N GLU A 294 17.23 -6.14 -1.42
CA GLU A 294 16.50 -4.91 -1.05
C GLU A 294 16.33 -3.96 -2.22
N GLY A 295 17.28 -3.94 -3.16
CA GLY A 295 17.25 -3.02 -4.29
C GLY A 295 17.79 -3.63 -5.57
N TRP A 296 17.50 -2.96 -6.69
CA TRP A 296 18.00 -3.32 -8.01
C TRP A 296 18.78 -2.16 -8.62
N ASN A 297 20.01 -2.42 -9.05
CA ASN A 297 20.85 -1.47 -9.76
C ASN A 297 20.59 -1.55 -11.26
N LEU A 298 19.80 -0.61 -11.78
CA LEU A 298 19.46 -0.57 -13.21
C LEU A 298 20.69 -0.39 -14.12
N SER A 299 21.74 0.31 -13.66
CA SER A 299 22.95 0.56 -14.46
C SER A 299 23.84 -0.67 -14.62
N GLN A 300 23.80 -1.57 -13.64
CA GLN A 300 24.63 -2.79 -13.61
C GLN A 300 23.82 -4.05 -13.93
N GLY A 301 22.49 -3.98 -13.88
CA GLY A 301 21.62 -5.15 -14.07
C GLY A 301 21.79 -6.17 -12.95
N THR A 302 21.99 -5.69 -11.71
CA THR A 302 22.27 -6.55 -10.56
C THR A 302 21.37 -6.22 -9.38
N ALA A 303 20.93 -7.26 -8.68
CA ALA A 303 20.28 -7.15 -7.38
C ALA A 303 21.31 -6.75 -6.31
N MET A 304 20.85 -6.00 -5.32
CA MET A 304 21.67 -5.49 -4.23
C MET A 304 21.06 -5.89 -2.88
N PRO A 305 21.79 -6.66 -2.04
CA PRO A 305 21.35 -7.01 -0.69
C PRO A 305 21.31 -5.84 0.28
N LEU A 306 22.05 -4.76 -0.03
CA LEU A 306 22.42 -3.75 0.97
C LEU A 306 22.16 -2.34 0.47
N ILE A 307 21.41 -1.62 1.30
CA ILE A 307 21.18 -0.18 1.13
C ILE A 307 21.97 0.62 2.17
N SER A 308 22.21 0.05 3.37
CA SER A 308 22.87 0.71 4.50
C SER A 308 24.35 0.30 4.68
N SER A 309 25.14 1.20 5.29
CA SER A 309 26.60 1.06 5.45
C SER A 309 27.05 -0.08 6.38
N ASP A 310 26.14 -0.68 7.15
CA ASP A 310 26.46 -1.51 8.32
C ASP A 310 26.11 -3.00 8.13
N TYR A 311 25.95 -3.45 6.88
CA TYR A 311 25.57 -4.82 6.53
C TYR A 311 24.23 -5.28 7.14
N GLN A 312 23.32 -4.33 7.36
CA GLN A 312 22.00 -4.58 7.91
C GLN A 312 20.95 -4.56 6.81
N ALA A 313 20.12 -5.59 6.78
CA ALA A 313 18.92 -5.62 5.99
C ALA A 313 17.70 -5.25 6.84
N GLU A 314 16.85 -4.37 6.32
CA GLU A 314 15.66 -3.86 6.97
C GLU A 314 14.53 -4.90 6.91
N THR A 315 14.04 -5.31 8.08
CA THR A 315 13.03 -6.38 8.18
C THR A 315 11.76 -6.06 7.41
N TRP A 316 11.37 -4.78 7.32
CA TRP A 316 10.15 -4.39 6.60
C TRP A 316 10.30 -4.61 5.09
N ARG A 317 11.49 -4.39 4.51
CA ARG A 317 11.77 -4.68 3.10
C ARG A 317 11.79 -6.17 2.84
N ILE A 318 12.44 -6.93 3.73
CA ILE A 318 12.48 -8.40 3.67
C ILE A 318 11.06 -8.96 3.63
N VAL A 319 10.22 -8.61 4.61
CA VAL A 319 8.87 -9.15 4.74
C VAL A 319 7.98 -8.67 3.59
N LYS A 320 8.06 -7.40 3.20
CA LYS A 320 7.19 -6.85 2.14
C LYS A 320 7.57 -7.38 0.74
N THR A 321 8.86 -7.49 0.43
CA THR A 321 9.31 -8.13 -0.83
C THR A 321 8.88 -9.59 -0.88
N SER A 322 9.05 -10.33 0.23
CA SER A 322 8.65 -11.73 0.32
C SER A 322 7.14 -11.91 0.20
N LEU A 323 6.34 -10.99 0.75
CA LEU A 323 4.89 -10.97 0.54
C LEU A 323 4.55 -10.78 -0.95
N ASN A 324 5.16 -9.80 -1.62
CA ASN A 324 4.87 -9.56 -3.05
C ASN A 324 5.28 -10.78 -3.91
N LEU A 325 6.35 -11.50 -3.55
CA LEU A 325 6.78 -12.74 -4.21
C LEU A 325 5.80 -13.89 -3.95
N ALA A 326 5.37 -14.07 -2.70
CA ALA A 326 4.38 -15.09 -2.33
C ALA A 326 3.04 -14.89 -3.05
N GLU A 327 2.64 -13.63 -3.28
CA GLU A 327 1.43 -13.29 -4.04
C GLU A 327 1.47 -13.70 -5.52
N VAL A 328 2.64 -14.05 -6.05
CA VAL A 328 2.82 -14.65 -7.38
C VAL A 328 3.34 -16.10 -7.31
N GLY A 329 3.24 -16.74 -6.15
CA GLY A 329 3.56 -18.17 -5.96
C GLY A 329 5.03 -18.47 -5.71
N ILE A 330 5.86 -17.47 -5.42
CA ILE A 330 7.28 -17.64 -5.10
C ILE A 330 7.44 -17.58 -3.58
N ASN A 331 7.75 -18.72 -2.97
CA ASN A 331 7.84 -18.85 -1.52
C ASN A 331 9.28 -19.11 -1.08
N ASN A 332 9.60 -18.74 0.16
CA ASN A 332 10.90 -18.99 0.77
C ASN A 332 10.72 -19.65 2.16
N PRO A 333 10.69 -20.99 2.23
CA PRO A 333 10.47 -21.71 3.49
C PRO A 333 11.54 -21.44 4.56
N GLU A 334 12.77 -21.13 4.15
CA GLU A 334 13.86 -20.81 5.09
C GLU A 334 13.60 -19.47 5.79
N LEU A 335 13.14 -18.46 5.04
CA LEU A 335 12.72 -17.19 5.62
C LEU A 335 11.50 -17.37 6.52
N GLU A 336 10.52 -18.18 6.11
CA GLU A 336 9.35 -18.46 6.94
C GLU A 336 9.73 -19.08 8.28
N GLY A 337 10.69 -20.02 8.28
CA GLY A 337 11.23 -20.63 9.50
C GLY A 337 11.94 -19.60 10.38
N PHE A 338 12.77 -18.73 9.77
CA PHE A 338 13.44 -17.64 10.47
C PHE A 338 12.45 -16.67 11.14
N LEU A 339 11.43 -16.21 10.40
CA LEU A 339 10.40 -15.30 10.93
C LEU A 339 9.61 -15.94 12.07
N LEU A 340 9.34 -17.25 12.01
CA LEU A 340 8.66 -17.98 13.07
C LEU A 340 9.51 -18.00 14.35
N GLU A 341 10.79 -18.32 14.25
CA GLU A 341 11.72 -18.35 15.39
C GLU A 341 11.82 -16.99 16.09
N GLU A 342 11.93 -15.91 15.31
CA GLU A 342 12.01 -14.54 15.84
C GLU A 342 10.70 -14.12 16.53
N LEU A 343 9.54 -14.45 15.93
CA LEU A 343 8.24 -14.18 16.54
C LEU A 343 8.04 -14.98 17.84
N GLU A 344 8.53 -16.21 17.94
CA GLU A 344 8.48 -16.99 19.17
C GLU A 344 9.46 -16.48 20.25
N SER A 345 10.60 -15.93 19.84
CA SER A 345 11.67 -15.44 20.73
C SER A 345 11.42 -14.06 21.33
N GLY A 346 10.47 -13.29 20.81
CA GLY A 346 10.13 -11.99 21.40
C GLY A 346 9.50 -10.98 20.45
N GLY A 347 9.54 -11.23 19.14
CA GLY A 347 9.08 -10.32 18.11
C GLY A 347 10.20 -10.00 17.12
N LEU A 348 9.83 -9.43 15.97
CA LEU A 348 10.77 -9.15 14.89
C LEU A 348 11.63 -7.92 15.20
N ALA A 349 12.93 -8.01 14.95
CA ALA A 349 13.83 -6.86 14.98
C ALA A 349 13.56 -5.90 13.81
N SER A 350 13.99 -4.65 13.96
CA SER A 350 13.90 -3.64 12.89
C SER A 350 14.81 -3.94 11.69
N SER A 351 15.95 -4.58 11.96
CA SER A 351 16.93 -5.01 10.96
C SER A 351 17.70 -6.24 11.45
N TYR A 352 18.31 -6.95 10.51
CA TYR A 352 19.21 -8.09 10.80
C TYR A 352 20.52 -7.94 10.07
N HIS A 353 21.61 -8.28 10.74
CA HIS A 353 22.93 -8.27 10.13
C HIS A 353 23.09 -9.49 9.20
N LEU A 354 23.43 -9.26 7.93
CA LEU A 354 23.44 -10.32 6.90
C LEU A 354 24.44 -11.46 7.17
N ILE A 355 25.60 -11.16 7.75
CA ILE A 355 26.63 -12.18 8.02
C ILE A 355 26.38 -12.95 9.33
N SER A 356 26.07 -12.24 10.41
CA SER A 356 25.95 -12.85 11.74
C SER A 356 24.54 -13.30 12.09
N GLY A 357 23.51 -12.83 11.37
CA GLY A 357 22.10 -13.01 11.73
C GLY A 357 21.68 -12.25 12.97
N ASN A 358 22.58 -11.48 13.59
CA ASN A 358 22.28 -10.76 14.82
C ASN A 358 21.19 -9.71 14.56
N SER A 359 20.20 -9.69 15.43
CA SER A 359 19.16 -8.68 15.46
C SER A 359 19.75 -7.30 15.75
N GLY A 360 19.27 -6.28 15.05
CA GLY A 360 19.39 -4.89 15.47
C GLY A 360 18.57 -4.60 16.74
N ALA A 361 18.14 -3.35 16.91
CA ALA A 361 17.23 -3.03 18.01
C ALA A 361 15.90 -3.78 17.82
N SER A 362 15.57 -4.65 18.79
CA SER A 362 14.27 -5.30 18.88
C SER A 362 13.25 -4.31 19.41
N SER A 363 12.33 -3.87 18.56
CA SER A 363 11.13 -3.13 18.97
C SER A 363 9.90 -3.85 18.44
N SER A 364 8.87 -3.96 19.28
CA SER A 364 7.59 -4.54 18.87
C SER A 364 6.99 -3.67 17.77
N ASN A 365 7.10 -4.10 16.51
CA ASN A 365 6.56 -3.40 15.36
C ASN A 365 5.31 -4.13 14.84
N LEU A 366 4.17 -3.45 14.97
CA LEU A 366 2.87 -4.02 14.62
C LEU A 366 2.73 -4.24 13.12
N ALA A 367 3.07 -3.23 12.31
CA ALA A 367 3.08 -3.34 10.86
C ALA A 367 3.91 -4.54 10.36
N LEU A 368 5.12 -4.75 10.91
CA LEU A 368 5.96 -5.91 10.56
C LEU A 368 5.27 -7.24 10.87
N THR A 369 4.67 -7.33 12.04
CA THR A 369 3.98 -8.54 12.49
C THR A 369 2.74 -8.80 11.64
N ALA A 370 1.99 -7.76 11.29
CA ALA A 370 0.81 -7.84 10.44
C ALA A 370 1.14 -8.23 9.00
N TRP A 371 2.20 -7.67 8.40
CA TRP A 371 2.70 -8.14 7.11
C TRP A 371 3.17 -9.59 7.16
N THR A 372 3.80 -10.02 8.26
CA THR A 372 4.20 -11.42 8.43
C THR A 372 3.00 -12.36 8.50
N ALA A 373 1.92 -11.95 9.17
CA ALA A 373 0.65 -12.70 9.16
C ALA A 373 0.06 -12.78 7.74
N ARG A 374 0.08 -11.68 6.97
CA ARG A 374 -0.36 -11.66 5.57
C ARG A 374 0.51 -12.57 4.68
N LEU A 375 1.83 -12.52 4.82
CA LEU A 375 2.76 -13.42 4.14
C LEU A 375 2.42 -14.89 4.47
N ALA A 376 2.25 -15.21 5.75
CA ALA A 376 1.91 -16.55 6.20
C ALA A 376 0.61 -17.06 5.58
N ARG A 377 -0.39 -16.20 5.37
CA ARG A 377 -1.62 -16.55 4.65
C ARG A 377 -1.39 -16.77 3.16
N ALA A 378 -0.59 -15.93 2.51
CA ALA A 378 -0.27 -16.06 1.09
C ALA A 378 0.42 -17.41 0.79
N VAL A 379 1.22 -17.92 1.72
CA VAL A 379 1.92 -19.22 1.61
C VAL A 379 1.22 -20.40 2.32
N ASP A 380 0.02 -20.20 2.89
CA ASP A 380 -0.74 -21.18 3.70
C ASP A 380 0.05 -21.78 4.91
N ASN A 381 0.92 -20.97 5.53
CA ASN A 381 1.68 -21.33 6.73
C ASN A 381 0.94 -20.95 8.02
N LYS A 382 0.06 -21.85 8.48
CA LYS A 382 -0.80 -21.63 9.67
C LYS A 382 -0.04 -21.42 10.98
N THR A 383 1.14 -22.01 11.12
CA THR A 383 1.97 -21.89 12.32
C THR A 383 2.54 -20.47 12.41
N LEU A 384 3.15 -19.99 11.32
CA LEU A 384 3.67 -18.63 11.23
C LEU A 384 2.55 -17.60 11.41
N TYR A 385 1.40 -17.82 10.78
CA TYR A 385 0.22 -16.97 10.96
C TYR A 385 -0.18 -16.87 12.44
N SER A 386 -0.31 -18.01 13.12
CA SER A 386 -0.73 -18.05 14.53
C SER A 386 0.27 -17.34 15.45
N ALA A 387 1.57 -17.49 15.21
CA ALA A 387 2.62 -16.80 15.96
C ALA A 387 2.52 -15.27 15.77
N ALA A 388 2.35 -14.82 14.53
CA ALA A 388 2.18 -13.40 14.21
C ALA A 388 0.92 -12.80 14.86
N ILE A 389 -0.23 -13.49 14.78
CA ILE A 389 -1.46 -13.06 15.48
C ILE A 389 -1.22 -12.96 17.00
N GLY A 390 -0.53 -13.93 17.59
CA GLY A 390 -0.20 -13.93 19.01
C GLY A 390 0.61 -12.72 19.46
N GLN A 391 1.57 -12.28 18.63
CA GLN A 391 2.35 -11.06 18.89
C GLN A 391 1.52 -9.79 18.73
N MET A 392 0.72 -9.66 17.66
CA MET A 392 -0.12 -8.47 17.44
C MET A 392 -1.08 -8.19 18.61
N ARG A 393 -1.67 -9.24 19.20
CA ARG A 393 -2.63 -9.12 20.32
C ARG A 393 -2.07 -8.41 21.55
N ARG A 394 -0.74 -8.33 21.71
CA ARG A 394 -0.10 -7.63 22.84
C ARG A 394 -0.32 -6.12 22.82
N SER A 395 -0.58 -5.55 21.64
CA SER A 395 -0.82 -4.13 21.46
C SER A 395 -2.30 -3.77 21.32
N TYR A 396 -3.20 -4.75 21.48
CA TYR A 396 -4.63 -4.51 21.50
C TYR A 396 -5.04 -3.76 22.77
N VAL A 397 -5.73 -2.63 22.60
CA VAL A 397 -6.22 -1.83 23.72
C VAL A 397 -7.54 -2.40 24.23
N SER A 398 -7.45 -3.23 25.27
CA SER A 398 -8.64 -3.84 25.90
C SER A 398 -9.29 -2.98 27.00
N ASN A 399 -8.71 -1.83 27.33
CA ASN A 399 -9.25 -0.95 28.37
C ASN A 399 -10.44 -0.14 27.84
N GLN A 400 -11.65 -0.47 28.30
CA GLN A 400 -12.90 0.19 27.91
C GLN A 400 -12.98 1.68 28.27
N SER A 401 -12.15 2.17 29.20
CA SER A 401 -12.09 3.59 29.53
C SER A 401 -11.18 4.39 28.60
N SER A 402 -10.41 3.73 27.74
CA SER A 402 -9.55 4.39 26.76
C SER A 402 -10.37 4.83 25.55
N SER A 403 -10.11 6.02 25.02
CA SER A 403 -10.65 6.44 23.72
C SER A 403 -10.17 5.56 22.57
N PHE A 404 -9.03 4.88 22.74
CA PHE A 404 -8.49 3.90 21.80
C PHE A 404 -8.94 2.46 22.09
N PHE A 405 -9.97 2.25 22.93
CA PHE A 405 -10.51 0.90 23.16
C PHE A 405 -10.89 0.21 21.83
N GLY A 406 -10.36 -0.98 21.58
CA GLY A 406 -10.55 -1.70 20.30
C GLY A 406 -9.51 -1.40 19.21
N ALA A 407 -8.63 -0.42 19.42
CA ALA A 407 -7.52 -0.14 18.53
C ALA A 407 -6.27 -0.94 18.90
N PHE A 408 -5.28 -0.90 18.01
CA PHE A 408 -3.94 -1.42 18.24
C PHE A 408 -2.97 -0.26 18.47
N ALA A 409 -2.53 -0.04 19.69
CA ALA A 409 -1.75 1.14 20.06
C ALA A 409 -0.35 0.78 20.57
N GLN A 410 0.57 1.73 20.45
CA GLN A 410 1.91 1.68 21.01
C GLN A 410 2.13 2.89 21.92
N THR A 411 3.05 2.78 22.86
CA THR A 411 3.49 3.91 23.66
C THR A 411 4.65 4.58 22.94
N ASP A 412 4.56 5.88 22.68
CA ASP A 412 5.66 6.66 22.09
C ASP A 412 6.81 6.90 23.08
N GLU A 413 7.90 7.50 22.62
CA GLU A 413 9.09 7.78 23.44
C GLU A 413 8.81 8.69 24.63
N GLU A 414 7.74 9.48 24.57
CA GLU A 414 7.33 10.43 25.61
C GLU A 414 6.32 9.79 26.59
N GLY A 415 5.93 8.53 26.37
CA GLY A 415 4.99 7.81 27.22
C GLY A 415 3.52 7.99 26.85
N ARG A 416 3.21 8.61 25.71
CA ARG A 416 1.83 8.78 25.22
C ARG A 416 1.37 7.54 24.48
N LEU A 417 0.10 7.20 24.62
CA LEU A 417 -0.51 6.16 23.81
C LEU A 417 -0.79 6.71 22.42
N GLN A 418 -0.31 6.01 21.38
CA GLN A 418 -0.40 6.40 19.97
C GLN A 418 -1.01 5.27 19.15
N ILE A 419 -1.87 5.63 18.19
CA ILE A 419 -2.27 4.76 17.09
C ILE A 419 -1.70 5.29 15.78
N ASN A 420 -1.20 4.39 14.95
CA ASN A 420 -0.76 4.69 13.59
C ASN A 420 -1.77 4.13 12.59
N ALA A 421 -2.04 4.87 11.52
CA ALA A 421 -2.91 4.42 10.45
C ALA A 421 -2.41 3.13 9.81
N LEU A 422 -1.13 3.08 9.44
CA LEU A 422 -0.53 1.88 8.85
C LEU A 422 -0.74 0.63 9.74
N ASP A 423 -0.48 0.73 11.04
CA ASP A 423 -0.67 -0.38 11.98
C ASP A 423 -2.13 -0.84 11.99
N GLN A 424 -3.09 0.08 12.06
CA GLN A 424 -4.52 -0.29 12.06
C GLN A 424 -4.91 -1.00 10.76
N MET A 425 -4.50 -0.45 9.61
CA MET A 425 -4.87 -1.02 8.31
C MET A 425 -4.27 -2.40 8.12
N LEU A 426 -2.98 -2.57 8.44
CA LEU A 426 -2.31 -3.85 8.25
C LEU A 426 -2.82 -4.90 9.23
N VAL A 427 -3.10 -4.55 10.48
CA VAL A 427 -3.71 -5.47 11.43
C VAL A 427 -5.10 -5.89 10.96
N LEU A 428 -5.92 -4.94 10.49
CA LEU A 428 -7.23 -5.26 9.95
C LEU A 428 -7.12 -6.19 8.74
N LEU A 429 -6.23 -5.90 7.79
CA LEU A 429 -5.91 -6.78 6.68
C LEU A 429 -5.43 -8.15 7.16
N ALA A 430 -4.59 -8.25 8.17
CA ALA A 430 -4.09 -9.54 8.65
C ALA A 430 -5.20 -10.40 9.30
N LEU A 431 -6.12 -9.78 10.02
CA LEU A 431 -7.22 -10.44 10.75
C LEU A 431 -8.41 -10.79 9.85
N GLN A 432 -8.59 -10.05 8.76
CA GLN A 432 -9.52 -10.30 7.65
C GLN A 432 -8.99 -11.42 6.77
#